data_AF-A0ABD5VIJ5-F1
#
_entry.id   AF-A0ABD5VIJ5-F1
#
_cell.length_a   1.000
_cell.length_b   1.000
_cell.length_c   1.000
_cell.angle_alpha   90.00
_cell.angle_beta   90.00
_cell.angle_gamma   90.00
#
_symmetry.space_group_name_H-M   'P 1'
#
loop_
_entity.id
_entity.type
_entity.pdbx_description
1 polymer ?
#
loop_
_entity_poly.entity_id
_entity_poly.type
_entity_poly.pdbx_seq_one_letter_code
_entity_poly.pdbx_strand_id
1 'polypeptide(L)'
;MRISFSSAAKGAPEMAFWPLAASILVYSISPSRVNLVILFLVMFAASMTHLLMRQVQNLLDADAGKSPAQIRRENRRNRRKNSKSDFGEKFWNLWRGMMELLPDSTLAKSIIGGCLLLNLLAGVYFWIKLSNRLLSYSEPSVALVGVIALPYVYFSVIISVVVWKML
;
A
#
# COMPACT_ATOMS: atom_id res chain seq x y z
N MET A 1 2.58 -25.20 -4.21
CA MET A 1 2.06 -23.96 -4.82
C MET A 1 2.83 -22.80 -4.20
N ARG A 2 3.72 -22.11 -4.92
CA ARG A 2 4.46 -20.95 -4.37
C ARG A 2 3.55 -19.74 -4.47
N ILE A 3 3.01 -19.26 -3.36
CA ILE A 3 2.41 -17.91 -3.31
C ILE A 3 3.58 -16.94 -3.51
N SER A 4 3.72 -16.46 -4.74
CA SER A 4 4.71 -15.45 -5.11
C SER A 4 4.36 -14.15 -4.40
N PHE A 5 5.35 -13.30 -4.06
CA PHE A 5 5.07 -11.92 -3.64
C PHE A 5 4.19 -11.18 -4.65
N SER A 6 4.23 -11.59 -5.93
CA SER A 6 3.31 -11.14 -6.99
C SER A 6 1.84 -11.32 -6.58
N SER A 7 1.47 -12.40 -5.88
CA SER A 7 0.08 -12.63 -5.47
C SER A 7 -0.42 -11.66 -4.39
N ALA A 8 0.42 -11.25 -3.44
CA ALA A 8 0.07 -10.19 -2.48
C ALA A 8 0.17 -8.79 -3.10
N ALA A 9 1.07 -8.60 -4.07
CA ALA A 9 1.17 -7.36 -4.84
C ALA A 9 -0.05 -7.13 -5.76
N LYS A 10 -0.76 -8.19 -6.16
CA LYS A 10 -1.93 -8.11 -7.07
C LYS A 10 -3.16 -7.43 -6.50
N GLY A 11 -3.32 -7.36 -5.18
CA GLY A 11 -4.39 -6.60 -4.51
C GLY A 11 -3.90 -5.33 -3.79
N ALA A 12 -2.60 -5.02 -3.92
CA ALA A 12 -2.00 -3.86 -3.26
C ALA A 12 -2.46 -2.50 -3.83
N PRO A 13 -2.73 -2.33 -5.14
CA PRO A 13 -3.13 -1.03 -5.67
C PRO A 13 -4.51 -0.58 -5.18
N GLU A 14 -5.44 -1.49 -4.94
CA GLU A 14 -6.79 -1.18 -4.47
C GLU A 14 -6.79 -0.70 -3.01
N MET A 15 -5.79 -1.12 -2.23
CA MET A 15 -5.56 -0.64 -0.86
C MET A 15 -5.37 0.89 -0.80
N ALA A 16 -4.88 1.50 -1.89
CA ALA A 16 -4.73 2.95 -1.99
C ALA A 16 -6.05 3.72 -1.78
N PHE A 17 -7.20 3.09 -2.07
CA PHE A 17 -8.53 3.68 -1.93
C PHE A 17 -9.17 3.45 -0.58
N TRP A 18 -8.53 2.69 0.33
CA TRP A 18 -9.10 2.47 1.66
C TRP A 18 -9.32 3.78 2.43
N PRO A 19 -8.36 4.73 2.49
CA PRO A 19 -8.59 6.03 3.14
C PRO A 19 -9.74 6.82 2.50
N LEU A 20 -9.94 6.68 1.19
CA LEU A 20 -11.06 7.31 0.48
C LEU A 20 -12.40 6.72 0.93
N ALA A 21 -12.53 5.39 0.96
CA ALA A 21 -13.72 4.71 1.46
C ALA A 21 -14.02 5.09 2.93
N ALA A 22 -12.98 5.18 3.75
CA ALA A 22 -13.10 5.65 5.13
C ALA A 22 -13.55 7.11 5.22
N SER A 23 -13.05 7.99 4.34
CA SER A 23 -13.47 9.40 4.30
C SER A 23 -14.94 9.57 3.89
N ILE A 24 -15.42 8.76 2.93
CA ILE A 24 -16.83 8.72 2.51
C ILE A 24 -17.70 8.34 3.69
N LEU A 25 -17.32 7.29 4.44
CA LEU A 25 -18.07 6.85 5.63
C LEU A 25 -18.05 7.91 6.74
N VAL A 26 -16.93 8.59 6.97
CA VAL A 26 -16.86 9.69 7.94
C VAL A 26 -17.76 10.85 7.52
N TYR A 27 -17.79 11.20 6.23
CA TYR A 27 -18.66 12.24 5.70
C TYR A 27 -20.14 11.86 5.81
N SER A 28 -20.51 10.60 5.53
CA SER A 28 -21.90 10.14 5.64
C SER A 28 -22.40 10.15 7.08
N ILE A 29 -21.53 9.87 8.05
CA ILE A 29 -21.88 9.87 9.47
C ILE A 29 -21.91 11.30 10.06
N SER A 30 -21.03 12.19 9.58
CA SER A 30 -20.88 13.55 10.11
C SER A 30 -20.68 14.54 8.96
N PRO A 31 -21.74 14.91 8.22
CA PRO A 31 -21.60 15.79 7.07
C PRO A 31 -21.19 17.20 7.52
N SER A 32 -20.02 17.64 7.07
CA SER A 32 -19.52 19.00 7.32
C SER A 32 -18.69 19.48 6.13
N ARG A 33 -18.60 20.81 5.95
CA ARG A 33 -17.76 21.40 4.89
C ARG A 33 -16.30 20.97 5.00
N VAL A 34 -15.80 20.83 6.24
CA VAL A 34 -14.44 20.36 6.51
C VAL A 34 -14.25 18.91 6.05
N ASN A 35 -15.18 18.02 6.38
CA ASN A 35 -15.09 16.61 5.97
C ASN A 35 -15.23 16.46 4.44
N LEU A 36 -15.99 17.34 3.78
CA LEU A 36 -16.09 17.38 2.32
C LEU A 36 -14.75 17.78 1.66
N VAL A 37 -14.08 18.81 2.19
CA VAL A 37 -12.75 19.24 1.69
C VAL A 37 -11.73 18.12 1.90
N ILE A 38 -11.72 17.47 3.06
CA ILE A 38 -10.85 16.32 3.33
C ILE A 38 -11.13 15.20 2.33
N LEU A 39 -12.39 14.88 2.04
CA LEU A 39 -12.76 13.86 1.06
C LEU A 39 -12.19 14.16 -0.32
N PHE A 40 -12.27 15.40 -0.80
CA PHE A 40 -11.67 15.79 -2.09
C PHE A 40 -10.14 15.63 -2.11
N LEU A 41 -9.47 16.06 -1.04
CA LEU A 41 -8.01 15.92 -0.92
C LEU A 41 -7.58 14.45 -0.90
N VAL A 42 -8.30 13.61 -0.15
CA VAL A 42 -8.03 12.17 -0.05
C VAL A 42 -8.34 11.47 -1.36
N MET A 43 -9.38 11.88 -2.10
CA MET A 43 -9.70 11.32 -3.42
C MET A 43 -8.55 11.55 -4.41
N PHE A 44 -7.99 12.76 -4.43
CA PHE A 44 -6.83 13.08 -5.26
C PHE A 44 -5.59 12.25 -4.86
N ALA A 45 -5.30 12.20 -3.55
CA ALA A 45 -4.16 11.47 -3.03
C ALA A 45 -4.26 9.94 -3.24
N ALA A 46 -5.45 9.37 -3.06
CA ALA A 46 -5.72 7.95 -3.31
C ALA A 46 -5.51 7.59 -4.79
N SER A 47 -5.97 8.44 -5.70
CA SER A 47 -5.81 8.24 -7.15
C SER A 47 -4.33 8.22 -7.57
N MET A 48 -3.55 9.19 -7.06
CA MET A 48 -2.10 9.24 -7.33
C MET A 48 -1.36 8.05 -6.70
N THR A 49 -1.73 7.67 -5.48
CA THR A 49 -1.16 6.50 -4.79
C THR A 49 -1.46 5.21 -5.56
N HIS A 50 -2.69 5.05 -6.05
CA HIS A 50 -3.10 3.88 -6.84
C HIS A 50 -2.27 3.74 -8.12
N LEU A 51 -2.11 4.84 -8.88
CA LEU A 51 -1.31 4.84 -10.12
C LEU A 51 0.13 4.41 -9.84
N LEU A 52 0.74 4.94 -8.78
CA LEU A 52 2.09 4.58 -8.39
C LEU A 52 2.20 3.11 -7.99
N MET A 53 1.29 2.62 -7.14
CA MET A 53 1.26 1.21 -6.75
C MET A 53 1.10 0.28 -7.95
N ARG A 54 0.29 0.67 -8.94
CA ARG A 54 0.10 -0.09 -10.18
C ARG A 54 1.35 -0.10 -11.06
N GLN A 55 2.08 1.02 -11.14
CA GLN A 55 3.38 1.06 -11.83
C GLN A 55 4.41 0.15 -11.16
N VAL A 56 4.46 0.16 -9.83
CA VAL A 56 5.33 -0.72 -9.04
C VAL A 56 4.97 -2.18 -9.27
N GLN A 57 3.67 -2.52 -9.29
CA GLN A 57 3.22 -3.87 -9.59
C GLN A 57 3.65 -4.30 -11.01
N ASN A 58 3.48 -3.44 -12.01
CA ASN A 58 3.89 -3.74 -13.38
C ASN A 58 5.40 -4.01 -13.50
N LEU A 59 6.25 -3.30 -12.74
CA LEU A 59 7.68 -3.61 -12.68
C LEU A 59 7.96 -4.96 -12.02
N LEU A 60 7.30 -5.25 -10.90
CA LEU A 60 7.47 -6.53 -10.20
C LEU A 60 7.01 -7.72 -11.05
N ASP A 61 5.92 -7.55 -11.82
CA ASP A 61 5.42 -8.57 -12.73
C ASP A 61 6.29 -8.69 -14.00
N ALA A 62 6.91 -7.60 -14.47
CA ALA A 62 7.91 -7.65 -15.55
C ALA A 62 9.15 -8.47 -15.15
N ASP A 63 9.59 -8.35 -13.89
CA ASP A 63 10.64 -9.20 -13.32
C ASP A 63 10.19 -10.65 -13.11
N ALA A 64 8.90 -10.90 -12.88
CA ALA A 64 8.33 -12.24 -12.73
C ALA A 64 8.22 -13.01 -14.07
N GLY A 65 8.31 -12.35 -15.22
CA GLY A 65 8.40 -12.96 -16.55
C GLY A 65 9.75 -13.60 -16.88
N LYS A 66 10.76 -13.45 -16.01
CA LYS A 66 12.08 -14.07 -16.16
C LYS A 66 11.98 -15.59 -15.98
N SER A 67 12.63 -16.35 -16.88
CA SER A 67 12.69 -17.81 -16.78
C SER A 67 13.26 -18.25 -15.40
N PRO A 68 12.75 -19.33 -14.79
CA PRO A 68 13.30 -19.86 -13.53
C PRO A 68 14.81 -20.08 -13.55
N ALA A 69 15.39 -20.34 -14.72
CA ALA A 69 16.83 -20.46 -14.93
C ALA A 69 17.57 -19.12 -14.81
N GLN A 70 16.98 -18.03 -15.29
CA GLN A 70 17.52 -16.67 -15.16
C GLN A 70 17.47 -16.19 -13.72
N ILE A 71 16.34 -16.40 -13.03
CA ILE A 71 16.19 -16.07 -11.60
C ILE A 71 17.18 -16.88 -10.73
N ARG A 72 17.43 -18.16 -11.05
CA ARG A 72 18.45 -18.97 -10.35
C ARG A 72 19.87 -18.51 -10.63
N ARG A 73 20.20 -18.10 -11.86
CA ARG A 73 21.52 -17.56 -12.22
C ARG A 73 21.78 -16.21 -11.55
N GLU A 74 20.79 -15.32 -11.54
CA GLU A 74 20.84 -14.01 -10.90
C GLU A 74 20.93 -14.14 -9.37
N ASN A 75 20.12 -15.01 -8.75
CA ASN A 75 20.22 -15.30 -7.32
C ASN A 75 21.53 -16.01 -6.93
N ARG A 76 22.11 -16.86 -7.79
CA ARG A 76 23.46 -17.43 -7.55
C ARG A 76 24.55 -16.37 -7.64
N ARG A 77 24.42 -15.42 -8.57
CA ARG A 77 25.35 -14.29 -8.73
C ARG A 77 25.24 -13.31 -7.56
N ASN A 78 24.02 -13.04 -7.08
CA ASN A 78 23.75 -12.15 -5.95
C ASN A 78 24.06 -12.81 -4.59
N ARG A 79 23.87 -14.13 -4.43
CA ARG A 79 24.32 -14.88 -3.23
C ARG A 79 25.84 -14.86 -3.05
N ARG A 80 26.61 -14.77 -4.13
CA ARG A 80 28.08 -14.63 -4.07
C ARG A 80 28.53 -13.20 -3.73
N LYS A 81 27.67 -12.18 -3.86
CA LYS A 81 27.98 -10.78 -3.50
C LYS A 81 27.40 -10.34 -2.16
N ASN A 82 26.18 -10.77 -1.80
CA ASN A 82 25.52 -10.35 -0.56
C ASN A 82 25.23 -11.58 0.33
N SER A 83 26.22 -11.96 1.14
CA SER A 83 26.09 -12.95 2.22
C SER A 83 25.33 -12.41 3.45
N LYS A 84 24.93 -11.14 3.46
CA LYS A 84 24.12 -10.52 4.51
C LYS A 84 23.11 -9.57 3.86
N SER A 85 22.05 -10.10 3.24
CA SER A 85 20.97 -9.22 2.75
C SER A 85 20.13 -8.81 3.95
N ASP A 86 20.49 -7.68 4.53
CA ASP A 86 19.71 -7.04 5.59
C ASP A 86 18.32 -6.69 5.03
N PHE A 87 17.26 -6.92 5.81
CA PHE A 87 15.89 -6.58 5.37
C PHE A 87 15.80 -5.11 4.93
N GLY A 88 16.57 -4.24 5.60
CA GLY A 88 16.73 -2.83 5.25
C GLY A 88 17.28 -2.59 3.84
N GLU A 89 18.21 -3.40 3.36
CA GLU A 89 18.81 -3.23 2.02
C GLU A 89 17.79 -3.58 0.92
N LYS A 90 16.98 -4.63 1.13
CA LYS A 90 15.89 -4.98 0.21
C LYS A 90 14.78 -3.94 0.21
N PHE A 91 14.38 -3.43 1.38
CA PHE A 91 13.40 -2.38 1.49
C PHE A 91 13.89 -1.07 0.84
N TRP A 92 15.15 -0.70 1.06
CA TRP A 92 15.76 0.49 0.49
C TRP A 92 15.89 0.41 -1.04
N ASN A 93 16.27 -0.75 -1.58
CA ASN A 93 16.31 -0.95 -3.04
C ASN A 93 14.91 -0.89 -3.66
N LEU A 94 13.89 -1.42 -2.98
CA LEU A 94 12.51 -1.34 -3.44
C LEU A 94 11.98 0.10 -3.38
N TRP A 95 12.27 0.83 -2.30
CA TRP A 95 11.97 2.25 -2.17
C TRP A 95 12.68 3.10 -3.23
N ARG A 96 13.96 2.81 -3.50
CA ARG A 96 14.73 3.49 -4.54
C ARG A 96 14.17 3.22 -5.93
N GLY A 97 13.81 1.97 -6.24
CA GLY A 97 13.11 1.62 -7.49
C GLY A 97 11.74 2.29 -7.62
N MET A 98 11.00 2.45 -6.52
CA MET A 98 9.76 3.24 -6.49
C MET A 98 10.02 4.73 -6.75
N MET A 99 11.14 5.27 -6.28
CA MET A 99 11.54 6.67 -6.50
C MET A 99 12.09 6.92 -7.92
N GLU A 100 12.72 5.91 -8.54
CA GLU A 100 13.18 5.93 -9.93
C GLU A 100 12.01 5.88 -10.93
N LEU A 101 10.85 5.35 -10.52
CA LEU A 101 9.61 5.41 -11.29
C LEU A 101 8.96 6.80 -11.34
N LEU A 102 9.38 7.72 -10.46
CA LEU A 102 8.83 9.05 -10.42
C LEU A 102 9.43 9.92 -11.54
N PRO A 103 8.66 10.87 -12.11
CA PRO A 103 9.17 11.78 -13.13
C PRO A 103 10.39 12.55 -12.60
N ASP A 104 11.41 12.77 -13.43
CA ASP A 104 12.65 13.43 -12.99
C ASP A 104 12.51 14.88 -12.53
N SER A 105 11.35 15.49 -12.79
CA SER A 105 11.00 16.78 -12.21
C SER A 105 10.90 16.69 -10.68
N THR A 106 11.77 17.45 -10.00
CA THR A 106 11.76 17.62 -8.54
C THR A 106 10.37 18.03 -8.02
N LEU A 107 9.64 18.83 -8.80
CA LEU A 107 8.31 19.31 -8.48
C LEU A 107 7.28 18.16 -8.53
N ALA A 108 7.37 17.29 -9.55
CA ALA A 108 6.53 16.10 -9.65
C ALA A 108 6.82 15.09 -8.52
N LYS A 109 8.10 14.85 -8.19
CA LYS A 109 8.50 13.99 -7.06
C LYS A 109 7.91 14.49 -5.74
N SER A 110 7.93 15.82 -5.54
CA SER A 110 7.40 16.46 -4.33
C SER A 110 5.87 16.34 -4.25
N ILE A 111 5.15 16.55 -5.35
CA ILE A 111 3.68 16.39 -5.40
C ILE A 111 3.30 14.95 -5.12
N ILE A 112 3.95 13.97 -5.75
CA ILE A 112 3.63 12.56 -5.59
C ILE A 112 3.98 12.09 -4.16
N GLY A 113 5.15 12.47 -3.64
CA GLY A 113 5.53 12.21 -2.26
C GLY A 113 4.55 12.82 -1.25
N GLY A 114 4.09 14.05 -1.51
CA GLY A 114 3.06 14.72 -0.72
C GLY A 114 1.72 13.98 -0.76
N CYS A 115 1.29 13.48 -1.92
CA CYS A 115 0.07 12.69 -2.05
C CYS A 115 0.17 11.35 -1.31
N LEU A 116 1.30 10.65 -1.41
CA LEU A 116 1.54 9.41 -0.67
C LEU A 116 1.49 9.63 0.83
N LEU A 117 2.18 10.67 1.31
CA LEU A 117 2.19 11.05 2.72
C LEU A 117 0.79 11.44 3.19
N LEU A 118 0.06 12.24 2.41
CA LEU A 118 -1.31 12.64 2.72
C LEU A 118 -2.23 11.42 2.81
N ASN A 119 -2.13 10.48 1.86
CA ASN A 119 -2.95 9.27 1.87
C ASN A 119 -2.65 8.37 3.08
N LEU A 120 -1.36 8.26 3.45
CA LEU A 120 -0.93 7.52 4.64
C LEU A 120 -1.44 8.17 5.92
N LEU A 121 -1.24 9.48 6.09
CA LEU A 121 -1.68 10.22 7.27
C LEU A 121 -3.21 10.22 7.39
N ALA A 122 -3.92 10.44 6.28
CA ALA A 122 -5.37 10.33 6.23
C ALA A 122 -5.83 8.92 6.62
N GLY A 123 -5.15 7.89 6.13
CA GLY A 123 -5.40 6.51 6.51
C GLY A 123 -5.30 6.29 8.02
N VAL A 124 -4.19 6.68 8.64
CA VAL A 124 -4.00 6.55 10.09
C VAL A 124 -5.05 7.36 10.87
N TYR A 125 -5.33 8.59 10.44
CA TYR A 125 -6.35 9.44 11.05
C TYR A 125 -7.74 8.78 11.03
N PHE A 126 -8.17 8.30 9.85
CA PHE A 126 -9.47 7.64 9.72
C PHE A 126 -9.52 6.32 10.47
N TRP A 127 -8.41 5.59 10.53
CA TRP A 127 -8.30 4.37 11.31
C TRP A 127 -8.64 4.58 12.78
N ILE A 128 -7.94 5.54 13.41
CA ILE A 128 -8.13 5.87 14.82
C ILE A 128 -9.55 6.38 15.04
N LYS A 129 -10.03 7.28 14.17
CA LYS A 129 -11.35 7.90 14.30
C LYS A 129 -12.48 6.87 14.19
N LEU A 130 -12.42 5.97 13.21
CA LEU A 130 -13.44 4.95 12.99
C LEU A 130 -13.37 3.86 14.07
N SER A 131 -12.16 3.46 14.51
CA SER A 131 -11.98 2.47 15.58
C SER A 131 -12.52 2.96 16.92
N ASN A 132 -12.23 4.20 17.30
CA ASN A 132 -12.81 4.81 18.51
C ASN A 132 -14.33 4.86 18.43
N ARG A 133 -14.87 5.12 17.23
CA ARG A 133 -16.32 5.15 17.02
C ARG A 133 -16.95 3.76 17.08
N LEU A 134 -16.28 2.74 16.54
CA LEU A 134 -16.70 1.35 16.62
C LEU A 134 -16.85 0.89 18.07
N LEU A 135 -15.88 1.23 18.93
CA LEU A 135 -15.91 0.90 20.36
C LEU A 135 -17.01 1.64 21.13
N SER A 136 -17.50 2.76 20.62
CA SER A 136 -18.53 3.58 21.27
C SER A 136 -19.97 3.16 20.92
N TYR A 137 -20.18 2.36 19.87
CA TYR A 137 -21.51 1.93 19.45
C TYR A 137 -21.86 0.54 19.98
N SER A 138 -23.05 0.42 20.56
CA SER A 138 -23.62 -0.88 20.97
C SER A 138 -24.00 -1.75 19.78
N GLU A 139 -24.39 -1.13 18.66
CA GLU A 139 -24.76 -1.82 17.41
C GLU A 139 -24.05 -1.14 16.22
N PRO A 140 -22.78 -1.48 15.94
CA PRO A 140 -22.06 -0.89 14.83
C PRO A 140 -22.60 -1.38 13.48
N SER A 141 -22.69 -0.47 12.51
CA SER A 141 -23.12 -0.83 11.15
C SER A 141 -22.12 -1.77 10.47
N VAL A 142 -22.62 -2.67 9.63
CA VAL A 142 -21.78 -3.60 8.84
C VAL A 142 -20.78 -2.84 7.98
N ALA A 143 -21.16 -1.67 7.44
CA ALA A 143 -20.26 -0.81 6.67
C ALA A 143 -19.08 -0.28 7.51
N LEU A 144 -19.32 0.11 8.76
CA LEU A 144 -18.27 0.56 9.69
C LEU A 144 -17.29 -0.57 10.01
N VAL A 145 -17.82 -1.74 10.37
CA VAL A 145 -17.01 -2.93 10.66
C VAL A 145 -16.21 -3.34 9.43
N GLY A 146 -16.84 -3.38 8.25
CA GLY A 146 -16.20 -3.77 7.00
C GLY A 146 -15.07 -2.84 6.59
N VAL A 147 -15.29 -1.52 6.65
CA VAL A 147 -14.25 -0.53 6.33
C VAL A 147 -13.09 -0.63 7.32
N ILE A 148 -13.34 -0.83 8.62
CA ILE A 148 -12.26 -1.05 9.60
C ILE A 148 -11.58 -2.41 9.41
N ALA A 149 -12.26 -3.45 8.94
CA ALA A 149 -11.60 -4.75 8.75
C ALA A 149 -10.55 -4.72 7.61
N LEU A 150 -10.74 -3.88 6.59
CA LEU A 150 -9.92 -3.90 5.36
C LEU A 150 -8.40 -3.80 5.59
N PRO A 151 -7.86 -2.83 6.36
CA PRO A 151 -6.42 -2.74 6.61
C PRO A 151 -5.87 -3.96 7.34
N TYR A 152 -6.63 -4.56 8.27
CA TYR A 152 -6.24 -5.80 8.93
C TYR A 152 -6.13 -6.96 7.94
N VAL A 153 -7.08 -7.06 7.00
CA VAL A 153 -7.04 -8.06 5.93
C VAL A 153 -5.77 -7.90 5.10
N TYR A 154 -5.47 -6.68 4.63
CA TYR A 154 -4.24 -6.43 3.87
C TYR A 154 -2.97 -6.74 4.68
N PHE A 155 -2.92 -6.33 5.95
CA PHE A 155 -1.78 -6.60 6.82
C PHE A 155 -1.59 -8.10 7.06
N SER A 156 -2.67 -8.85 7.24
CA SER A 156 -2.64 -10.32 7.40
C SER A 156 -2.11 -11.03 6.17
N VAL A 157 -2.45 -10.55 4.96
CA VAL A 157 -1.93 -11.08 3.69
C VAL A 157 -0.43 -10.80 3.57
N ILE A 158 0.02 -9.60 3.92
CA ILE A 158 1.44 -9.23 3.92
C ILE A 158 2.23 -10.13 4.90
N ILE A 159 1.76 -10.27 6.14
CA ILE A 159 2.40 -11.14 7.15
C ILE A 159 2.47 -12.58 6.65
N SER A 160 1.36 -13.11 6.13
CA SER A 160 1.29 -14.49 5.65
C SER A 160 2.33 -14.75 4.55
N VAL A 161 2.52 -13.79 3.65
CA VAL A 161 3.53 -13.87 2.58
C VAL A 161 4.96 -13.76 3.11
N VAL A 162 5.20 -12.93 4.14
CA VAL A 162 6.52 -12.83 4.79
C VAL A 162 6.87 -14.13 5.52
N VAL A 163 5.95 -14.64 6.35
CA VAL A 163 6.15 -15.88 7.12
C VAL A 163 6.39 -17.06 6.18
N TRP A 164 5.59 -17.21 5.11
CA TRP A 164 5.76 -18.28 4.13
C TRP A 164 7.10 -18.22 3.38
N LYS A 165 7.72 -17.03 3.24
CA LYS A 165 9.05 -16.89 2.64
C LYS A 165 10.20 -17.14 3.61
N MET A 166 9.95 -17.03 4.92
CA MET A 166 10.96 -17.27 5.96
C MET A 166 11.03 -18.75 6.36
N LEU A 167 9.94 -19.50 6.17
CA LEU A 167 9.87 -20.96 6.24
C LEU A 167 10.39 -21.61 4.95
#